data_AF-A0A533UNY6-F1
#
_entry.id   AF-A0A533UNY6-F1
#
_cell.length_a   1.000
_cell.length_b   1.000
_cell.length_c   1.000
_cell.angle_alpha   90.00
_cell.angle_beta   90.00
_cell.angle_gamma   90.00
#
_symmetry.space_group_name_H-M   'P 1'
#
loop_
_entity.id
_entity.type
_entity.pdbx_description
1 polymer ?
#
loop_
_entity_poly.entity_id
_entity_poly.type
_entity_poly.pdbx_seq_one_letter_code
_entity_poly.pdbx_strand_id
1 'polypeptide(L)'
;MLEEQEANAQFLQVDLGVLEDIIANIDDKLNYLFNSNPLDRFSDAGCLAGALTGGTSGIMRKGHLIIGTDCNDNIKGDSNDEIIYTLKGNDRVWAGMGNDIIYGGLGSNRLYGERNDDIIIPGDGSNLVDGGPGDDVLFGALGNNFLVGGQDNDQLIAGAGTTIMDGGTGSNEYDCSGNSIVLDYNPDNGDTVAGNCKIMNNEGIDFSRDINIS
;
A
#
# COMPACT_ATOMS: atom_id res chain seq x y z
N MET A 1 -39.74 -16.03 -5.49
CA MET A 1 -38.37 -16.52 -5.30
C MET A 1 -37.49 -15.28 -5.33
N LEU A 2 -37.36 -14.64 -4.17
CA LEU A 2 -36.66 -13.37 -3.94
C LEU A 2 -35.99 -13.48 -2.57
N GLU A 3 -35.21 -14.54 -2.39
CA GLU A 3 -34.36 -14.79 -1.22
C GLU A 3 -33.09 -15.45 -1.78
N GLU A 4 -31.93 -15.08 -1.22
CA GLU A 4 -30.54 -15.37 -1.65
C GLU A 4 -29.92 -14.42 -2.69
N GLN A 5 -29.45 -13.26 -2.23
CA GLN A 5 -28.13 -12.70 -2.63
C GLN A 5 -27.63 -11.58 -1.68
N GLU A 6 -27.82 -11.73 -0.37
CA GLU A 6 -27.20 -10.83 0.65
C GLU A 6 -26.06 -11.56 1.40
N ALA A 7 -25.11 -12.17 0.67
CA ALA A 7 -24.01 -12.88 1.28
C ALA A 7 -22.67 -12.15 1.07
N ASN A 8 -22.19 -11.54 2.16
CA ASN A 8 -20.79 -11.44 2.56
C ASN A 8 -19.80 -10.61 1.71
N ALA A 9 -20.05 -9.31 1.54
CA ALA A 9 -18.93 -8.37 1.60
C ALA A 9 -18.64 -8.06 3.09
N GLN A 10 -17.98 -8.98 3.78
CA GLN A 10 -17.36 -8.65 5.07
C GLN A 10 -16.09 -7.88 4.73
N PHE A 11 -16.24 -6.58 4.43
CA PHE A 11 -15.14 -5.65 4.55
C PHE A 11 -14.53 -5.89 5.91
N LEU A 12 -13.22 -6.19 5.93
CA LEU A 12 -12.45 -6.17 7.15
C LEU A 12 -12.61 -4.75 7.69
N GLN A 13 -13.56 -4.54 8.62
CA GLN A 13 -13.54 -3.38 9.49
C GLN A 13 -12.29 -3.57 10.33
N VAL A 14 -11.14 -3.18 9.76
CA VAL A 14 -9.98 -2.85 10.55
C VAL A 14 -10.46 -1.68 11.38
N ASP A 15 -10.85 -1.97 12.61
CA ASP A 15 -11.19 -0.96 13.60
C ASP A 15 -10.05 0.05 13.57
N LEU A 16 -10.33 1.28 13.15
CA LEU A 16 -9.33 2.34 13.08
C LEU A 16 -8.64 2.50 14.44
N GLY A 17 -9.31 2.16 15.55
CA GLY A 17 -8.69 2.09 16.87
C GLY A 17 -7.70 0.93 17.03
N VAL A 18 -7.95 -0.22 16.41
CA VAL A 18 -7.01 -1.36 16.38
C VAL A 18 -5.84 -1.08 15.43
N LEU A 19 -6.06 -0.41 14.30
CA LEU A 19 -4.96 0.00 13.42
C LEU A 19 -4.12 1.11 14.07
N GLU A 20 -4.75 2.10 14.71
CA GLU A 20 -4.06 3.13 15.50
C GLU A 20 -3.33 2.51 16.70
N ASP A 21 -3.91 1.52 17.38
CA ASP A 21 -3.23 0.80 18.48
C ASP A 21 -2.11 -0.09 17.95
N ILE A 22 -2.24 -0.73 16.78
CA ILE A 22 -1.17 -1.52 16.16
C ILE A 22 -0.05 -0.59 15.69
N ILE A 23 -0.37 0.52 15.03
CA ILE A 23 0.59 1.54 14.60
C ILE A 23 1.27 2.17 15.82
N ALA A 24 0.53 2.55 16.86
CA ALA A 24 1.08 3.11 18.09
C ALA A 24 1.94 2.08 18.84
N ASN A 25 1.59 0.80 18.82
CA ASN A 25 2.36 -0.27 19.46
C ASN A 25 3.58 -0.68 18.61
N ILE A 26 3.52 -0.51 17.29
CA ILE A 26 4.68 -0.56 16.39
C ILE A 26 5.58 0.65 16.67
N ASP A 27 5.06 1.87 16.73
CA ASP A 27 5.80 3.08 17.06
C ASP A 27 6.44 2.97 18.45
N ASP A 28 5.73 2.42 19.45
CA ASP A 28 6.27 2.19 20.78
C ASP A 28 7.31 1.07 20.81
N LYS A 29 7.15 -0.01 20.03
CA LYS A 29 8.16 -1.08 19.90
C LYS A 29 9.40 -0.62 19.13
N LEU A 30 9.22 0.19 18.09
CA LEU A 30 10.29 0.88 17.37
C LEU A 30 10.98 1.84 18.34
N ASN A 31 10.24 2.68 19.06
CA ASN A 31 10.77 3.56 20.10
C ASN A 31 11.55 2.77 21.17
N TYR A 32 11.11 1.58 21.57
CA TYR A 32 11.83 0.73 22.53
C TYR A 32 13.12 0.14 21.94
N LEU A 33 13.16 -0.16 20.64
CA LEU A 33 14.39 -0.51 19.92
C LEU A 33 15.34 0.69 19.77
N PHE A 34 14.83 1.92 19.81
CA PHE A 34 15.59 3.15 19.51
C PHE A 34 15.90 4.08 20.72
N ASN A 35 15.23 3.96 21.88
CA ASN A 35 15.35 4.91 23.02
C ASN A 35 16.36 4.55 24.12
N SER A 36 17.27 3.59 23.90
CA SER A 36 18.46 3.40 24.76
C SER A 36 19.76 3.65 23.97
N ASN A 37 19.93 4.93 23.61
CA ASN A 37 21.06 5.67 23.03
C ASN A 37 22.46 4.98 23.05
N PRO A 38 23.19 4.99 21.91
CA PRO A 38 24.03 6.15 21.58
C PRO A 38 24.16 6.44 20.07
N LEU A 39 23.04 6.55 19.33
CA LEU A 39 22.96 6.79 17.88
C LEU A 39 21.51 7.24 17.57
N ASP A 40 21.07 8.47 17.36
CA ASP A 40 21.62 9.63 16.65
C ASP A 40 22.46 9.29 15.40
N ARG A 41 22.18 8.12 14.80
CA ARG A 41 22.87 7.62 13.60
C ARG A 41 21.92 7.11 12.51
N PHE A 42 20.62 7.27 12.73
CA PHE A 42 19.63 7.39 11.67
C PHE A 42 19.28 8.87 11.41
N SER A 43 19.86 9.81 12.17
CA SER A 43 19.84 11.21 11.81
C SER A 43 20.82 11.43 10.66
N ASP A 44 20.22 11.67 9.50
CA ASP A 44 20.87 11.99 8.25
C ASP A 44 21.71 13.27 8.34
N ALA A 45 22.92 13.16 8.87
CA ALA A 45 23.97 14.11 8.56
C ALA A 45 24.43 14.01 7.08
N GLY A 46 23.75 13.20 6.25
CA GLY A 46 24.30 12.59 5.04
C GLY A 46 23.46 12.65 3.76
N CYS A 47 22.22 13.17 3.73
CA CYS A 47 21.53 13.45 2.45
C CYS A 47 22.17 14.65 1.69
N LEU A 48 23.51 14.78 1.72
CA LEU A 48 24.31 15.75 0.99
C LEU A 48 24.06 15.59 -0.51
N ALA A 49 23.28 16.52 -1.04
CA ALA A 49 22.99 16.70 -2.45
C ALA A 49 24.28 16.63 -3.30
N GLY A 50 24.49 15.54 -4.03
CA GLY A 50 25.60 15.42 -4.98
C GLY A 50 26.18 14.02 -5.17
N ALA A 51 25.88 13.05 -4.30
CA ALA A 51 26.25 11.67 -4.55
C ALA A 51 25.25 11.03 -5.54
N LEU A 52 25.68 10.88 -6.79
CA LEU A 52 25.07 10.10 -7.87
C LEU A 52 25.02 8.58 -7.57
N THR A 53 24.81 8.20 -6.32
CA THR A 53 24.59 6.83 -5.89
C THR A 53 23.48 6.87 -4.84
N GLY A 54 22.24 6.55 -5.26
CA GLY A 54 21.22 6.07 -4.34
C GLY A 54 21.85 4.93 -3.54
N GLY A 55 22.12 5.20 -2.28
CA GLY A 55 22.99 4.38 -1.46
C GLY A 55 22.17 3.71 -0.40
N THR A 56 22.06 2.39 -0.47
CA THR A 56 21.57 1.48 0.57
C THR A 56 22.40 1.52 1.88
N SER A 57 23.21 2.56 2.06
CA SER A 57 24.13 2.79 3.17
C SER A 57 23.33 3.19 4.40
N GLY A 58 22.94 2.22 5.21
CA GLY A 58 22.17 2.47 6.43
C GLY A 58 20.98 1.55 6.61
N ILE A 59 20.57 0.84 5.55
CA ILE A 59 19.47 -0.12 5.62
C ILE A 59 19.81 -1.23 6.61
N MET A 60 19.01 -1.36 7.65
CA MET A 60 19.11 -2.43 8.64
C MET A 60 18.36 -3.66 8.13
N ARG A 61 18.98 -4.83 8.27
CA ARG A 61 18.33 -6.13 8.09
C ARG A 61 18.51 -6.97 9.35
N LYS A 62 17.40 -7.41 9.96
CA LYS A 62 17.42 -8.25 11.16
C LYS A 62 16.36 -9.34 11.04
N GLY A 63 16.79 -10.53 10.63
CA GLY A 63 15.84 -11.57 10.21
C GLY A 63 15.03 -11.03 9.03
N HIS A 64 13.71 -11.17 9.11
CA HIS A 64 12.76 -10.70 8.10
C HIS A 64 12.35 -9.22 8.25
N LEU A 65 13.02 -8.46 9.12
CA LEU A 65 12.78 -7.03 9.27
C LEU A 65 13.81 -6.24 8.45
N ILE A 66 13.31 -5.40 7.55
CA ILE A 66 14.11 -4.43 6.79
C ILE A 66 13.70 -3.01 7.19
N ILE A 67 14.67 -2.17 7.54
CA ILE A 67 14.42 -0.76 7.88
C ILE A 67 15.34 0.12 7.03
N GLY A 68 14.75 1.04 6.27
CA GLY A 68 15.41 2.09 5.52
C GLY A 68 15.96 3.21 6.39
N THR A 69 16.09 4.38 5.79
CA THR A 69 16.71 5.59 6.33
C THR A 69 15.78 6.79 6.12
N ASP A 70 16.17 7.99 6.54
CA ASP A 70 15.40 9.21 6.25
C ASP A 70 15.70 9.78 4.82
N CYS A 71 16.56 9.12 4.02
CA CYS A 71 16.85 9.46 2.62
C CYS A 71 16.17 8.46 1.66
N ASN A 72 16.15 8.81 0.36
CA ASN A 72 15.68 7.92 -0.71
C ASN A 72 16.43 6.58 -0.76
N ASP A 73 15.73 5.50 -0.45
CA ASP A 73 16.25 4.14 -0.41
C ASP A 73 15.89 3.31 -1.66
N ASN A 74 16.70 2.28 -1.91
CA ASN A 74 16.37 1.21 -2.86
C ASN A 74 16.45 -0.12 -2.11
N ILE A 75 15.31 -0.62 -1.67
CA ILE A 75 15.18 -1.84 -0.89
C ILE A 75 14.78 -2.99 -1.80
N LYS A 76 15.43 -4.13 -1.59
CA LYS A 76 15.04 -5.43 -2.14
C LYS A 76 14.93 -6.40 -0.97
N GLY A 77 13.77 -7.03 -0.81
CA GLY A 77 13.60 -8.18 0.06
C GLY A 77 14.07 -9.46 -0.64
N ASP A 78 13.69 -10.61 -0.10
CA ASP A 78 14.10 -11.89 -0.64
C ASP A 78 12.92 -12.81 -0.98
N SER A 79 12.87 -14.02 -0.45
CA SER A 79 11.83 -15.00 -0.76
C SER A 79 11.08 -15.48 0.48
N ASN A 80 11.24 -14.77 1.60
CA ASN A 80 10.54 -15.04 2.84
C ASN A 80 9.58 -13.89 3.12
N ASP A 81 8.66 -14.10 4.05
CA ASP A 81 7.72 -13.06 4.48
C ASP A 81 8.47 -11.97 5.28
N GLU A 82 8.57 -10.77 4.72
CA GLU A 82 9.28 -9.62 5.28
C GLU A 82 8.35 -8.53 5.84
N ILE A 83 8.86 -7.79 6.82
CA ILE A 83 8.30 -6.49 7.23
C ILE A 83 9.31 -5.41 6.85
N ILE A 84 8.89 -4.47 6.01
CA ILE A 84 9.74 -3.44 5.42
C ILE A 84 9.24 -2.06 5.85
N TYR A 85 10.08 -1.29 6.55
CA TYR A 85 9.84 0.13 6.85
C TYR A 85 10.81 0.98 6.04
N THR A 86 10.34 1.87 5.17
CA THR A 86 11.22 2.74 4.38
C THR A 86 11.55 4.06 5.08
N LEU A 87 10.66 4.51 5.98
CA LEU A 87 10.75 5.75 6.78
C LEU A 87 10.48 7.02 5.98
N LYS A 88 11.49 7.85 5.67
CA LYS A 88 11.28 9.08 4.89
C LYS A 88 12.09 9.02 3.61
N GLY A 89 11.62 9.73 2.60
CA GLY A 89 12.32 9.81 1.33
C GLY A 89 11.42 9.35 0.20
N ASN A 90 11.95 9.44 -1.02
CA ASN A 90 11.28 8.89 -2.19
C ASN A 90 11.88 7.50 -2.46
N ASP A 91 11.30 6.50 -1.82
CA ASP A 91 11.86 5.17 -1.75
C ASP A 91 11.40 4.28 -2.89
N ARG A 92 12.18 3.24 -3.17
CA ARG A 92 11.81 2.15 -4.07
C ARG A 92 11.98 0.83 -3.37
N VAL A 93 10.92 0.03 -3.34
CA VAL A 93 10.90 -1.27 -2.66
C VAL A 93 10.43 -2.33 -3.64
N TRP A 94 11.18 -3.42 -3.75
CA TRP A 94 10.73 -4.68 -4.33
C TRP A 94 10.78 -5.72 -3.21
N ALA A 95 9.62 -6.17 -2.72
CA ALA A 95 9.58 -7.00 -1.52
C ALA A 95 10.02 -8.44 -1.84
N GLY A 96 9.51 -9.03 -2.92
CA GLY A 96 10.15 -10.19 -3.57
C GLY A 96 9.21 -11.38 -3.71
N MET A 97 9.48 -12.47 -3.00
CA MET A 97 8.49 -13.53 -2.84
C MET A 97 8.17 -13.66 -1.36
N GLY A 98 6.99 -14.17 -1.04
CA GLY A 98 6.54 -14.27 0.35
C GLY A 98 5.45 -13.26 0.60
N ASN A 99 4.77 -13.40 1.73
CA ASN A 99 3.67 -12.52 2.09
C ASN A 99 4.24 -11.34 2.87
N ASP A 100 4.54 -10.24 2.18
CA ASP A 100 5.28 -9.11 2.70
C ASP A 100 4.37 -8.02 3.28
N ILE A 101 4.89 -7.25 4.23
CA ILE A 101 4.24 -6.03 4.75
C ILE A 101 5.17 -4.84 4.52
N ILE A 102 4.73 -3.86 3.72
CA ILE A 102 5.51 -2.68 3.38
C ILE A 102 4.88 -1.41 3.97
N TYR A 103 5.68 -0.66 4.72
CA TYR A 103 5.36 0.68 5.24
C TYR A 103 6.26 1.73 4.57
N GLY A 104 5.71 2.51 3.65
CA GLY A 104 6.42 3.52 2.86
C GLY A 104 6.69 4.87 3.56
N GLY A 105 6.02 5.13 4.69
CA GLY A 105 6.25 6.35 5.48
C GLY A 105 6.04 7.65 4.69
N LEU A 106 6.94 8.63 4.83
CA LEU A 106 6.78 9.95 4.20
C LEU A 106 7.54 10.05 2.88
N GLY A 107 6.86 10.51 1.82
CA GLY A 107 7.47 10.87 0.54
C GLY A 107 6.75 10.24 -0.65
N SER A 108 7.32 10.39 -1.83
CA SER A 108 6.77 9.82 -3.06
C SER A 108 7.44 8.50 -3.38
N ASN A 109 6.83 7.42 -2.90
CA ASN A 109 7.39 6.08 -2.95
C ASN A 109 6.93 5.29 -4.18
N ARG A 110 7.71 4.27 -4.54
CA ARG A 110 7.32 3.22 -5.48
C ARG A 110 7.48 1.87 -4.79
N LEU A 111 6.37 1.24 -4.49
CA LEU A 111 6.32 0.03 -3.67
C LEU A 111 5.76 -1.10 -4.52
N TYR A 112 6.52 -2.18 -4.62
CA TYR A 112 6.18 -3.38 -5.37
C TYR A 112 6.17 -4.55 -4.39
N GLY A 113 5.01 -5.19 -4.19
CA GLY A 113 4.88 -6.41 -3.39
C GLY A 113 5.61 -7.58 -4.06
N GLU A 114 5.41 -7.68 -5.38
CA GLU A 114 5.90 -8.74 -6.25
C GLU A 114 5.05 -10.01 -6.13
N ARG A 115 5.53 -11.12 -5.58
CA ARG A 115 4.78 -12.39 -5.60
C ARG A 115 4.26 -12.73 -4.22
N ASN A 116 3.09 -13.37 -4.21
CA ASN A 116 2.33 -13.81 -3.05
C ASN A 116 1.53 -12.65 -2.43
N ASP A 117 0.82 -12.92 -1.34
CA ASP A 117 -0.20 -12.02 -0.82
C ASP A 117 0.44 -10.95 0.08
N ASP A 118 0.46 -9.72 -0.39
CA ASP A 118 1.17 -8.61 0.22
C ASP A 118 0.24 -7.56 0.86
N ILE A 119 0.74 -6.84 1.86
CA ILE A 119 0.08 -5.69 2.46
C ILE A 119 0.95 -4.44 2.29
N ILE A 120 0.46 -3.46 1.54
CA ILE A 120 1.25 -2.25 1.22
C ILE A 120 0.56 -0.98 1.71
N ILE A 121 1.22 -0.30 2.65
CA ILE A 121 0.81 0.98 3.22
C ILE A 121 1.85 2.05 2.85
N PRO A 122 1.59 2.88 1.83
CA PRO A 122 2.61 3.77 1.29
C PRO A 122 2.89 5.01 2.14
N GLY A 123 1.98 5.36 3.05
CA GLY A 123 2.06 6.56 3.88
C GLY A 123 1.77 7.85 3.11
N ASP A 124 2.35 8.96 3.54
CA ASP A 124 2.03 10.30 3.00
C ASP A 124 2.80 10.56 1.71
N GLY A 125 2.11 11.09 0.70
CA GLY A 125 2.75 11.63 -0.50
C GLY A 125 2.04 11.19 -1.77
N SER A 126 2.74 11.29 -2.89
CA SER A 126 2.23 10.73 -4.15
C SER A 126 2.95 9.44 -4.47
N ASN A 127 2.27 8.33 -4.23
CA ASN A 127 2.85 7.00 -4.28
C ASN A 127 2.36 6.19 -5.48
N LEU A 128 3.22 5.31 -5.96
CA LEU A 128 2.87 4.20 -6.83
C LEU A 128 2.95 2.93 -5.99
N VAL A 129 1.86 2.18 -5.93
CA VAL A 129 1.76 0.90 -5.24
C VAL A 129 1.30 -0.15 -6.25
N ASP A 130 2.03 -1.25 -6.31
CA ASP A 130 1.79 -2.37 -7.22
C ASP A 130 1.89 -3.65 -6.37
N GLY A 131 0.79 -4.39 -6.25
CA GLY A 131 0.74 -5.64 -5.49
C GLY A 131 1.54 -6.71 -6.22
N GLY A 132 1.10 -7.04 -7.44
CA GLY A 132 1.74 -8.04 -8.29
C GLY A 132 0.86 -9.28 -8.41
N PRO A 133 1.43 -10.49 -8.52
CA PRO A 133 0.63 -11.71 -8.38
C PRO A 133 0.42 -12.13 -6.93
N GLY A 134 -0.83 -12.23 -6.49
CA GLY A 134 -1.22 -12.62 -5.13
C GLY A 134 -2.57 -12.00 -4.78
N ASP A 135 -3.20 -12.44 -3.68
CA ASP A 135 -4.39 -11.74 -3.19
C ASP A 135 -3.93 -10.55 -2.30
N ASP A 136 -3.71 -9.36 -2.89
CA ASP A 136 -3.03 -8.23 -2.20
C ASP A 136 -3.96 -7.25 -1.48
N VAL A 137 -3.45 -6.54 -0.47
CA VAL A 137 -4.15 -5.44 0.22
C VAL A 137 -3.36 -4.13 0.12
N LEU A 138 -3.89 -3.19 -0.67
CA LEU A 138 -3.20 -1.96 -1.06
C LEU A 138 -3.91 -0.71 -0.53
N PHE A 139 -3.19 0.12 0.20
CA PHE A 139 -3.71 1.38 0.73
C PHE A 139 -3.21 2.58 -0.08
N GLY A 140 -4.05 3.59 -0.27
CA GLY A 140 -3.65 4.89 -0.82
C GLY A 140 -3.16 5.85 0.26
N ALA A 141 -3.61 5.73 1.51
CA ALA A 141 -3.25 6.62 2.61
C ALA A 141 -3.44 8.12 2.25
N LEU A 142 -2.50 9.00 2.60
CA LEU A 142 -2.61 10.44 2.37
C LEU A 142 -1.94 10.84 1.03
N GLY A 143 -2.64 11.64 0.23
CA GLY A 143 -2.08 12.27 -0.97
C GLY A 143 -2.67 11.75 -2.28
N ASN A 144 -1.94 11.88 -3.39
CA ASN A 144 -2.43 11.45 -4.70
C ASN A 144 -1.72 10.19 -5.15
N ASN A 145 -2.42 9.06 -5.16
CA ASN A 145 -1.82 7.74 -5.27
C ASN A 145 -2.33 6.98 -6.51
N PHE A 146 -1.51 6.04 -6.98
CA PHE A 146 -1.87 5.09 -8.03
C PHE A 146 -1.65 3.68 -7.48
N LEU A 147 -2.74 2.92 -7.36
CA LEU A 147 -2.74 1.55 -6.85
C LEU A 147 -3.02 0.59 -8.00
N VAL A 148 -2.20 -0.44 -8.12
CA VAL A 148 -2.36 -1.56 -9.06
C VAL A 148 -2.42 -2.84 -8.25
N GLY A 149 -3.54 -3.57 -8.30
CA GLY A 149 -3.69 -4.89 -7.68
C GLY A 149 -2.80 -5.90 -8.38
N GLY A 150 -3.24 -6.38 -9.54
CA GLY A 150 -2.42 -7.17 -10.44
C GLY A 150 -3.10 -8.46 -10.87
N GLN A 151 -2.56 -9.59 -10.44
CA GLN A 151 -3.18 -10.90 -10.67
C GLN A 151 -3.81 -11.41 -9.39
N ASP A 152 -4.86 -12.21 -9.54
CA ASP A 152 -5.66 -12.74 -8.43
C ASP A 152 -6.54 -11.65 -7.79
N ASN A 153 -7.03 -11.83 -6.55
CA ASN A 153 -8.13 -11.02 -6.02
C ASN A 153 -7.61 -9.98 -5.03
N ASP A 154 -7.65 -8.71 -5.42
CA ASP A 154 -7.03 -7.63 -4.66
C ASP A 154 -8.04 -6.76 -3.92
N GLN A 155 -7.60 -6.21 -2.79
CA GLN A 155 -8.31 -5.17 -2.04
C GLN A 155 -7.59 -3.83 -2.19
N LEU A 156 -8.25 -2.84 -2.81
CA LEU A 156 -7.69 -1.51 -3.07
C LEU A 156 -8.45 -0.46 -2.28
N ILE A 157 -7.76 0.23 -1.38
CA ILE A 157 -8.36 1.18 -0.43
C ILE A 157 -7.84 2.59 -0.72
N ALA A 158 -8.71 3.48 -1.18
CA ALA A 158 -8.31 4.78 -1.70
C ALA A 158 -7.70 5.72 -0.64
N GLY A 159 -8.25 5.77 0.57
CA GLY A 159 -7.77 6.65 1.63
C GLY A 159 -8.00 8.15 1.38
N ALA A 160 -7.27 8.99 2.09
CA ALA A 160 -7.46 10.44 2.06
C ALA A 160 -6.68 11.10 0.91
N GLY A 161 -7.40 11.68 -0.04
CA GLY A 161 -6.78 12.37 -1.19
C GLY A 161 -7.44 11.94 -2.48
N THR A 162 -6.69 11.98 -3.60
CA THR A 162 -7.17 11.48 -4.89
C THR A 162 -6.42 10.22 -5.27
N THR A 163 -7.10 9.07 -5.25
CA THR A 163 -6.47 7.79 -5.58
C THR A 163 -7.05 7.21 -6.85
N ILE A 164 -6.19 6.78 -7.76
CA ILE A 164 -6.57 6.01 -8.96
C ILE A 164 -6.24 4.55 -8.66
N MET A 165 -7.19 3.66 -8.89
CA MET A 165 -7.12 2.24 -8.55
C MET A 165 -7.39 1.41 -9.80
N ASP A 166 -6.53 0.43 -10.06
CA ASP A 166 -6.67 -0.58 -11.11
C ASP A 166 -6.47 -1.95 -10.46
N GLY A 167 -7.54 -2.74 -10.30
CA GLY A 167 -7.42 -4.07 -9.70
C GLY A 167 -6.76 -5.09 -10.64
N GLY A 168 -6.68 -4.82 -11.94
CA GLY A 168 -6.14 -5.77 -12.89
C GLY A 168 -7.07 -6.95 -13.16
N THR A 169 -6.58 -8.17 -12.98
CA THR A 169 -7.37 -9.40 -13.22
C THR A 169 -8.03 -9.87 -11.92
N GLY A 170 -8.72 -11.02 -11.93
CA GLY A 170 -9.41 -11.53 -10.73
C GLY A 170 -10.66 -10.76 -10.34
N SER A 171 -11.12 -11.00 -9.11
CA SER A 171 -12.33 -10.43 -8.51
C SER A 171 -11.93 -9.45 -7.41
N ASN A 172 -11.91 -8.15 -7.72
CA ASN A 172 -11.29 -7.15 -6.85
C ASN A 172 -12.30 -6.41 -5.98
N GLU A 173 -11.85 -5.91 -4.84
CA GLU A 173 -12.65 -5.11 -3.92
C GLU A 173 -12.08 -3.69 -3.82
N TYR A 174 -12.86 -2.69 -4.23
CA TYR A 174 -12.47 -1.28 -4.21
C TYR A 174 -13.17 -0.55 -3.06
N ASP A 175 -12.42 -0.11 -2.05
CA ASP A 175 -12.89 0.86 -1.06
C ASP A 175 -12.60 2.28 -1.55
N CYS A 176 -13.66 2.97 -1.93
CA CYS A 176 -13.64 4.31 -2.47
C CYS A 176 -13.83 5.39 -1.41
N SER A 177 -13.41 5.14 -0.17
CA SER A 177 -13.22 6.18 0.84
C SER A 177 -12.32 7.30 0.29
N GLY A 178 -12.75 8.55 0.41
CA GLY A 178 -12.05 9.71 -0.16
C GLY A 178 -12.44 10.03 -1.61
N ASN A 179 -11.58 10.74 -2.35
CA ASN A 179 -11.80 10.97 -3.78
C ASN A 179 -11.09 9.86 -4.55
N SER A 180 -11.83 9.08 -5.31
CA SER A 180 -11.28 7.88 -5.93
C SER A 180 -11.76 7.71 -7.37
N ILE A 181 -10.88 7.14 -8.17
CA ILE A 181 -11.11 6.76 -9.55
C ILE A 181 -10.78 5.27 -9.67
N VAL A 182 -11.74 4.46 -10.10
CA VAL A 182 -11.52 3.04 -10.42
C VAL A 182 -11.39 2.91 -11.93
N LEU A 183 -10.34 2.23 -12.38
CA LEU A 183 -10.10 1.86 -13.76
C LEU A 183 -10.61 0.44 -14.02
N ASP A 184 -11.15 0.21 -15.21
CA ASP A 184 -11.49 -1.11 -15.75
C ASP A 184 -12.37 -2.01 -14.83
N TYR A 185 -13.21 -1.39 -14.00
CA TYR A 185 -14.19 -2.08 -13.14
C TYR A 185 -15.13 -2.99 -13.93
N ASN A 186 -15.18 -4.27 -13.55
CA ASN A 186 -15.96 -5.28 -14.23
C ASN A 186 -16.77 -6.18 -13.27
N PRO A 187 -18.04 -5.89 -12.95
CA PRO A 187 -18.80 -6.72 -12.00
C PRO A 187 -19.04 -8.17 -12.46
N ASP A 188 -18.84 -8.48 -13.76
CA ASP A 188 -18.98 -9.86 -14.27
C ASP A 188 -17.78 -10.75 -13.89
N ASN A 189 -16.61 -10.18 -13.55
CA ASN A 189 -15.45 -10.92 -13.04
C ASN A 189 -15.49 -11.10 -11.50
N GLY A 190 -16.45 -10.47 -10.82
CA GLY A 190 -16.56 -10.45 -9.36
C GLY A 190 -16.15 -9.14 -8.69
N ASP A 191 -15.73 -8.12 -9.45
CA ASP A 191 -15.36 -6.83 -8.87
C ASP A 191 -16.50 -6.21 -8.04
N THR A 192 -16.15 -5.69 -6.86
CA THR A 192 -17.06 -5.01 -5.94
C THR A 192 -16.53 -3.64 -5.56
N VAL A 193 -17.43 -2.70 -5.29
CA VAL A 193 -17.11 -1.32 -4.90
C VAL A 193 -17.87 -0.96 -3.64
N ALA A 194 -17.18 -0.37 -2.67
CA ALA A 194 -17.78 0.30 -1.52
C ALA A 194 -17.50 1.80 -1.56
N GLY A 195 -18.51 2.62 -1.27
CA GLY A 195 -18.39 4.08 -1.30
C GLY A 195 -18.66 4.69 -2.67
N ASN A 196 -18.20 5.92 -2.87
CA ASN A 196 -18.50 6.73 -4.05
C ASN A 196 -17.23 6.99 -4.86
N CYS A 197 -17.00 6.21 -5.92
CA CYS A 197 -15.92 6.43 -6.87
C CYS A 197 -16.43 6.92 -8.22
N LYS A 198 -15.53 7.60 -8.93
CA LYS A 198 -15.63 7.74 -10.37
C LYS A 198 -15.10 6.47 -11.04
N ILE A 199 -15.88 5.87 -11.93
CA ILE A 199 -15.43 4.70 -12.69
C ILE A 199 -15.03 5.13 -14.11
N MET A 200 -13.89 4.64 -14.60
CA MET A 200 -13.40 4.86 -15.96
C MET A 200 -13.00 3.52 -16.59
N ASN A 201 -13.90 2.96 -17.39
CA ASN A 201 -13.65 1.72 -18.12
C ASN A 201 -13.13 2.04 -19.53
N ASN A 202 -12.02 1.43 -19.93
CA ASN A 202 -11.43 1.64 -21.26
C ASN A 202 -12.19 0.87 -22.37
N GLU A 203 -13.13 0.00 -21.99
CA GLU A 203 -14.10 -0.67 -22.86
C GLU A 203 -15.24 0.28 -23.25
N GLY A 204 -14.96 1.33 -24.03
CA GLY A 204 -15.84 1.90 -25.06
C GLY A 204 -17.32 2.23 -24.77
N ILE A 205 -17.82 2.19 -23.53
CA ILE A 205 -19.21 2.51 -23.19
C ILE A 205 -19.21 3.30 -21.88
N ASP A 206 -19.41 4.60 -22.07
CA ASP A 206 -19.80 5.61 -21.11
C ASP A 206 -20.72 5.10 -20.00
N PHE A 207 -20.19 5.04 -18.78
CA PHE A 207 -20.95 5.35 -17.58
C PHE A 207 -20.06 6.04 -16.56
N SER A 208 -20.02 7.38 -16.61
CA SER A 208 -19.90 8.13 -15.35
C SER A 208 -21.16 7.89 -14.53
N ARG A 209 -21.27 6.71 -13.92
CA ARG A 209 -22.22 6.49 -12.84
C ARG A 209 -21.48 6.78 -11.57
N ASP A 210 -21.89 7.85 -10.88
CA ASP A 210 -21.75 7.89 -9.44
C ASP A 210 -22.55 6.68 -8.91
N ILE A 211 -21.88 5.54 -8.74
CA ILE A 211 -22.51 4.37 -8.14
C ILE A 211 -22.62 4.69 -6.64
N ASN A 212 -23.77 5.25 -6.24
CA ASN A 212 -24.16 5.24 -4.84
C ASN A 212 -24.74 3.85 -4.55
N ILE A 213 -24.01 3.02 -3.81
CA ILE A 213 -24.60 1.84 -3.16
C ILE A 213 -25.00 2.27 -1.75
N SER A 214 -26.31 2.21 -1.47
CA SER A 214 -26.94 2.52 -0.19
C SER A 214 -26.74 1.42 0.83
#